data_AF-A0A5B7SQP8-F1
#
_entry.id   AF-A0A5B7SQP8-F1
#
_cell.length_a   1.000
_cell.length_b   1.000
_cell.length_c   1.000
_cell.angle_alpha   90.00
_cell.angle_beta   90.00
_cell.angle_gamma   90.00
#
_symmetry.space_group_name_H-M   'P 1'
#
loop_
_entity.id
_entity.type
_entity.pdbx_description
1 polymer ?
#
loop_
_entity_poly.entity_id
_entity_poly.type
_entity_poly.pdbx_seq_one_letter_code
_entity_poly.pdbx_strand_id
1 'polypeptide(L)'
;MKRHLLFSLLVFAFFFASGQKNIYESNKFDELSNDHEVLAILPFLTRLDLKNDLTKEELRALEKKEGLAVQNALETYFSKRKKKKKFTVNFQNIKNTNAILAKNDISYDNMDIYTVKELSAILGVDGIISGNLDLNILLSNGIPTEFSIIDYFLGQADYGRIGIKISDGAIGKLLWKYEKQITKKTGKNTEDLIDRMMKLAAKKFPYDRPKRKERRKMRKANQP
;
A
#
# COMPACT_ATOMS: atom_id res chain seq x y z
N MET A 1 13.91 -48.62 11.64
CA MET A 1 14.58 -47.38 11.19
C MET A 1 13.77 -46.55 10.19
N LYS A 2 13.17 -47.13 9.14
CA LYS A 2 12.41 -46.36 8.11
C LYS A 2 11.16 -45.59 8.64
N ARG A 3 10.44 -46.11 9.64
CA ARG A 3 9.26 -45.42 10.24
C ARG A 3 9.64 -44.17 11.05
N HIS A 4 10.79 -44.16 11.73
CA HIS A 4 11.25 -42.99 12.49
C HIS A 4 11.80 -41.88 11.59
N LEU A 5 12.37 -42.23 10.44
CA LEU A 5 12.79 -41.28 9.39
C LEU A 5 11.60 -40.59 8.70
N LEU A 6 10.50 -41.31 8.46
CA LEU A 6 9.26 -40.71 7.96
C LEU A 6 8.63 -39.75 8.96
N PHE A 7 8.69 -40.08 10.26
CA PHE A 7 8.15 -39.23 11.32
C PHE A 7 8.97 -37.95 11.52
N SER A 8 10.31 -38.03 11.44
CA SER A 8 11.17 -36.84 11.53
C SER A 8 11.02 -35.90 10.33
N LEU A 9 10.85 -36.45 9.12
CA LEU A 9 10.59 -35.65 7.91
C LEU A 9 9.26 -34.88 8.01
N LEU A 10 8.24 -35.50 8.61
CA LEU A 10 6.90 -34.91 8.76
C LEU A 10 6.85 -33.82 9.82
N VAL A 11 7.62 -33.96 10.91
CA VAL A 11 7.79 -32.91 11.94
C VAL A 11 8.59 -31.73 11.39
N PHE A 12 9.63 -31.96 10.59
CA PHE A 12 10.43 -30.89 9.98
C PHE A 12 9.62 -30.06 8.96
N ALA A 13 8.70 -30.69 8.22
CA ALA A 13 7.82 -30.00 7.28
C ALA A 13 6.84 -29.01 7.97
N PHE A 14 6.47 -29.25 9.23
CA PHE A 14 5.57 -28.36 9.99
C PHE A 14 6.24 -27.04 10.42
N PHE A 15 7.57 -27.01 10.57
CA PHE A 15 8.28 -25.79 11.00
C PHE A 15 8.50 -24.75 9.89
N PHE A 16 8.34 -25.12 8.61
CA PHE A 16 8.56 -24.18 7.49
C PHE A 16 7.31 -23.40 7.04
N ALA A 17 6.18 -23.53 7.73
CA ALA A 17 4.92 -22.91 7.32
C ALA A 17 4.63 -21.54 7.98
N SER A 18 5.61 -20.86 8.55
CA SER A 18 5.45 -19.49 9.08
C SER A 18 5.61 -18.44 7.97
N GLY A 19 4.60 -18.33 7.10
CA GLY A 19 4.53 -17.26 6.11
C GLY A 19 4.47 -15.87 6.78
N GLN A 20 5.42 -14.99 6.45
CA GLN A 20 5.47 -13.61 6.93
C GLN A 20 4.14 -12.90 6.63
N LYS A 21 3.41 -12.50 7.68
CA LYS A 21 2.16 -11.75 7.55
C LYS A 21 2.50 -10.32 7.15
N ASN A 22 2.63 -10.09 5.83
CA ASN A 22 2.89 -8.76 5.28
C ASN A 22 1.73 -7.78 5.47
N ILE A 23 0.59 -8.24 6.01
CA ILE A 23 -0.64 -7.46 6.21
C ILE A 23 -0.93 -7.37 7.70
N TYR A 24 -1.03 -6.15 8.20
CA TYR A 24 -1.55 -5.80 9.51
C TYR A 24 -2.99 -5.27 9.36
N GLU A 25 -3.85 -5.67 10.29
CA GLU A 25 -5.20 -5.11 10.44
C GLU A 25 -5.47 -4.91 11.93
N SER A 26 -5.97 -3.73 12.29
CA SER A 26 -6.34 -3.41 13.67
C SER A 26 -7.50 -4.28 14.14
N ASN A 27 -7.43 -4.76 15.39
CA ASN A 27 -8.56 -5.44 16.05
C ASN A 27 -9.77 -4.52 16.25
N LYS A 28 -9.56 -3.19 16.28
CA LYS A 28 -10.61 -2.18 16.37
C LYS A 28 -11.06 -1.64 15.01
N PHE A 29 -10.66 -2.27 13.90
CA PHE A 29 -11.00 -1.79 12.55
C PHE A 29 -12.50 -1.53 12.41
N ASP A 30 -13.34 -2.50 12.77
CA ASP A 30 -14.79 -2.42 12.60
C ASP A 30 -15.44 -1.35 13.48
N GLU A 31 -14.86 -1.05 14.64
CA GLU A 31 -15.35 -0.01 15.56
C GLU A 31 -15.02 1.37 14.99
N LEU A 32 -13.76 1.56 14.58
CA LEU A 32 -13.25 2.85 14.13
C LEU A 32 -13.76 3.22 12.73
N SER A 33 -13.91 2.24 11.83
CA SER A 33 -14.25 2.50 10.43
C SER A 33 -15.73 2.30 10.09
N ASN A 34 -16.63 2.10 11.05
CA ASN A 34 -18.01 1.71 10.75
C ASN A 34 -18.76 2.78 9.93
N ASP A 35 -18.46 4.03 10.26
CA ASP A 35 -19.15 5.22 9.75
C ASP A 35 -18.32 5.94 8.68
N HIS A 36 -17.19 5.37 8.27
CA HIS A 36 -16.37 5.92 7.18
C HIS A 36 -17.14 5.89 5.86
N GLU A 37 -17.15 7.02 5.17
CA GLU A 37 -17.75 7.20 3.85
C GLU A 37 -16.72 7.61 2.80
N VAL A 38 -15.71 8.40 3.15
CA VAL A 38 -14.72 8.96 2.22
C VAL A 38 -13.30 8.81 2.75
N LEU A 39 -12.40 8.28 1.92
CA LEU A 39 -10.96 8.26 2.17
C LEU A 39 -10.20 9.13 1.16
N ALA A 40 -9.19 9.88 1.60
CA ALA A 40 -8.24 10.53 0.69
C ALA A 40 -7.01 9.64 0.43
N ILE A 41 -6.36 9.83 -0.72
CA ILE A 41 -5.08 9.18 -1.03
C ILE A 41 -4.03 10.29 -1.07
N LEU A 42 -3.05 10.24 -0.18
CA LEU A 42 -1.96 11.20 -0.16
C LEU A 42 -0.89 10.85 -1.22
N PRO A 43 -0.11 11.83 -1.70
CA PRO A 43 1.16 11.56 -2.36
C PRO A 43 2.05 10.66 -1.49
N PHE A 44 2.65 9.64 -2.10
CA PHE A 44 3.47 8.68 -1.36
C PHE A 44 4.85 9.26 -1.07
N LEU A 45 5.33 9.10 0.17
CA LEU A 45 6.68 9.53 0.55
C LEU A 45 7.69 8.58 -0.07
N THR A 46 8.36 9.06 -1.10
CA THR A 46 9.35 8.31 -1.88
C THR A 46 10.76 8.69 -1.48
N ARG A 47 11.61 7.68 -1.36
CA ARG A 47 13.06 7.79 -1.29
C ARG A 47 13.66 7.09 -2.50
N LEU A 48 14.52 7.80 -3.24
CA LEU A 48 15.23 7.27 -4.39
C LEU A 48 16.71 7.10 -4.08
N ASP A 49 17.22 5.89 -4.30
CA ASP A 49 18.63 5.53 -4.19
C ASP A 49 19.17 5.13 -5.58
N LEU A 50 19.32 6.15 -6.43
CA LEU A 50 19.80 5.99 -7.81
C LEU A 50 21.32 6.07 -7.84
N LYS A 51 21.96 5.23 -8.67
CA LYS A 51 23.43 5.22 -8.86
C LYS A 51 23.97 6.40 -9.70
N ASN A 52 23.17 7.43 -9.94
CA ASN A 52 23.50 8.53 -10.83
C ASN A 52 23.87 9.78 -10.02
N ASP A 53 24.81 10.57 -10.53
CA ASP A 53 25.16 11.87 -9.96
C ASP A 53 24.07 12.90 -10.27
N LEU A 54 23.02 12.92 -9.43
CA LEU A 54 21.94 13.90 -9.47
C LEU A 54 22.14 14.95 -8.39
N THR A 55 21.76 16.20 -8.67
CA THR A 55 21.64 17.22 -7.63
C THR A 55 20.52 16.85 -6.64
N LYS A 56 20.55 17.44 -5.44
CA LYS A 56 19.53 17.19 -4.42
C LYS A 56 18.14 17.59 -4.91
N GLU A 57 18.07 18.69 -5.65
CA GLU A 57 16.84 19.25 -6.22
C GLU A 57 16.25 18.33 -7.29
N GLU A 58 17.08 17.79 -8.18
CA GLU A 58 16.66 16.82 -9.19
C GLU A 58 16.17 15.51 -8.55
N LEU A 59 16.90 15.00 -7.57
CA LEU A 59 16.51 13.79 -6.85
C LEU A 59 15.14 13.98 -6.16
N ARG A 60 14.95 15.13 -5.50
CA ARG A 60 13.67 15.49 -4.85
C ARG A 60 12.52 15.61 -5.85
N ALA A 61 12.76 16.21 -7.01
CA ALA A 61 11.75 16.29 -8.07
C ALA A 61 11.33 14.90 -8.57
N LEU A 62 12.28 13.97 -8.70
CA LEU A 62 12.01 12.58 -9.09
C LEU A 62 11.25 11.80 -8.00
N GLU A 63 11.64 11.94 -6.73
CA GLU A 63 10.93 11.34 -5.59
C GLU A 63 9.46 11.79 -5.56
N LYS A 64 9.23 13.09 -5.68
CA LYS A 64 7.87 13.65 -5.76
C LYS A 64 7.09 13.08 -6.94
N LYS A 65 7.73 12.96 -8.12
CA LYS A 65 7.10 12.40 -9.33
C LYS A 65 6.68 10.94 -9.12
N GLU A 66 7.54 10.10 -8.54
CA GLU A 66 7.23 8.70 -8.23
C GLU A 66 6.10 8.59 -7.18
N GLY A 67 6.13 9.43 -6.14
CA GLY A 67 5.09 9.50 -5.12
C GLY A 67 3.70 9.83 -5.69
N LEU A 68 3.65 10.80 -6.61
CA LEU A 68 2.43 11.15 -7.36
C LEU A 68 2.01 10.04 -8.33
N ALA A 69 2.96 9.35 -8.97
CA ALA A 69 2.64 8.22 -9.86
C ALA A 69 1.95 7.08 -9.10
N VAL A 70 2.39 6.77 -7.87
CA VAL A 70 1.72 5.78 -7.01
C VAL A 70 0.32 6.24 -6.60
N GLN A 71 0.16 7.51 -6.23
CA GLN A 71 -1.14 8.10 -5.90
C GLN A 71 -2.14 7.93 -7.07
N ASN A 72 -1.71 8.30 -8.29
CA ASN A 72 -2.49 8.16 -9.52
C ASN A 72 -2.86 6.69 -9.81
N ALA A 73 -1.90 5.79 -9.66
CA ALA A 73 -2.10 4.36 -9.88
C ALA A 73 -3.10 3.75 -8.89
N LEU A 74 -3.07 4.19 -7.62
CA LEU A 74 -4.05 3.77 -6.60
C LEU A 74 -5.46 4.30 -6.91
N GLU A 75 -5.61 5.57 -7.27
CA GLU A 75 -6.92 6.13 -7.68
C GLU A 75 -7.49 5.34 -8.88
N THR A 76 -6.65 5.05 -9.86
CA THR A 76 -6.99 4.26 -11.04
C THR A 76 -7.44 2.84 -10.65
N TYR A 77 -6.69 2.18 -9.76
CA TYR A 77 -7.03 0.86 -9.25
C TYR A 77 -8.39 0.86 -8.54
N PHE A 78 -8.61 1.79 -7.61
CA PHE A 78 -9.86 1.89 -6.86
C PHE A 78 -11.04 2.23 -7.76
N SER A 79 -10.86 3.09 -8.76
CA SER A 79 -11.88 3.42 -9.75
C SER A 79 -12.27 2.19 -10.60
N LYS A 80 -11.29 1.43 -11.09
CA LYS A 80 -11.51 0.17 -11.82
C LYS A 80 -12.21 -0.86 -10.94
N ARG A 81 -11.81 -0.98 -9.67
CA ARG A 81 -12.36 -1.96 -8.74
C ARG A 81 -13.77 -1.59 -8.29
N LYS A 82 -14.09 -0.31 -8.05
CA LYS A 82 -15.43 0.19 -7.70
C LYS A 82 -16.50 -0.24 -8.71
N LYS A 83 -16.17 -0.25 -10.01
CA LYS A 83 -17.05 -0.72 -11.09
C LYS A 83 -17.34 -2.22 -11.00
N LYS A 84 -16.37 -3.04 -10.57
CA LYS A 84 -16.46 -4.52 -10.52
C LYS A 84 -16.96 -5.05 -9.17
N LYS A 85 -16.68 -4.35 -8.08
CA LYS A 85 -17.07 -4.65 -6.70
C LYS A 85 -17.29 -3.33 -5.97
N LYS A 86 -18.44 -3.18 -5.33
CA LYS A 86 -18.74 -1.93 -4.65
C LYS A 86 -17.92 -1.87 -3.34
N PHE A 87 -17.02 -0.91 -3.19
CA PHE A 87 -16.40 -0.61 -1.88
C PHE A 87 -17.47 -0.10 -0.90
N THR A 88 -17.14 -0.11 0.40
CA THR A 88 -18.00 0.49 1.43
C THR A 88 -17.76 1.99 1.59
N VAL A 89 -16.65 2.50 1.06
CA VAL A 89 -16.26 3.91 1.04
C VAL A 89 -16.11 4.40 -0.40
N ASN A 90 -16.15 5.72 -0.56
CA ASN A 90 -15.68 6.46 -1.71
C ASN A 90 -14.23 6.91 -1.50
N PHE A 91 -13.58 7.28 -2.60
CA PHE A 91 -12.24 7.85 -2.56
C PHE A 91 -12.34 9.28 -3.07
N GLN A 92 -11.76 10.22 -2.32
CA GLN A 92 -11.63 11.60 -2.76
C GLN A 92 -10.79 11.64 -4.04
N ASN A 93 -11.19 12.49 -5.00
CA ASN A 93 -10.40 12.66 -6.21
C ASN A 93 -9.04 13.27 -5.87
N ILE A 94 -7.97 12.72 -6.43
CA ILE A 94 -6.60 13.11 -6.07
C ILE A 94 -6.25 14.54 -6.50
N LYS A 95 -6.90 15.08 -7.55
CA LYS A 95 -6.72 16.50 -7.91
C LYS A 95 -7.29 17.41 -6.83
N ASN A 96 -8.45 17.04 -6.27
CA ASN A 96 -9.02 17.77 -5.13
C ASN A 96 -8.14 17.62 -3.89
N THR A 97 -7.65 16.41 -3.59
CA THR A 97 -6.72 16.19 -2.47
C THR A 97 -5.49 17.09 -2.60
N ASN A 98 -4.81 17.04 -3.75
CA ASN A 98 -3.60 17.82 -3.98
C ASN A 98 -3.88 19.34 -3.97
N ALA A 99 -5.03 19.78 -4.49
CA ALA A 99 -5.43 21.19 -4.44
C ALA A 99 -5.74 21.67 -3.03
N ILE A 100 -6.40 20.85 -2.20
CA ILE A 100 -6.70 21.19 -0.81
C ILE A 100 -5.40 21.27 0.01
N LEU A 101 -4.49 20.31 -0.17
CA LEU A 101 -3.17 20.34 0.48
C LEU A 101 -2.41 21.63 0.11
N ALA A 102 -2.32 21.93 -1.20
CA ALA A 102 -1.62 23.13 -1.68
C ALA A 102 -2.25 24.44 -1.17
N LYS A 103 -3.58 24.51 -1.07
CA LYS A 103 -4.29 25.69 -0.52
C LYS A 103 -4.04 25.92 0.98
N ASN A 104 -3.53 24.91 1.69
CA ASN A 104 -3.18 24.97 3.10
C ASN A 104 -1.65 24.96 3.30
N ASP A 105 -0.88 25.33 2.26
CA ASP A 105 0.59 25.35 2.27
C ASP A 105 1.24 24.00 2.63
N ILE A 106 0.50 22.91 2.38
CA ILE A 106 1.00 21.54 2.54
C ILE A 106 1.56 21.07 1.20
N SER A 107 2.87 20.95 1.14
CA SER A 107 3.65 20.47 0.01
C SER A 107 4.08 19.03 0.24
N TYR A 108 4.78 18.46 -0.75
CA TYR A 108 5.38 17.14 -0.61
C TYR A 108 6.47 17.10 0.48
N ASP A 109 7.13 18.22 0.74
CA ASP A 109 8.33 18.31 1.59
C ASP A 109 8.01 18.56 3.07
N ASN A 110 6.77 18.94 3.40
CA ASN A 110 6.36 19.26 4.77
C ASN A 110 5.13 18.46 5.24
N MET A 111 4.59 17.55 4.41
CA MET A 111 3.38 16.79 4.74
C MET A 111 3.55 15.86 5.94
N ASP A 112 4.78 15.38 6.17
CA ASP A 112 5.14 14.48 7.26
C ASP A 112 5.17 15.16 8.64
N ILE A 113 5.13 16.50 8.68
CA ILE A 113 5.00 17.28 9.92
C ILE A 113 3.58 17.18 10.49
N TYR A 114 2.57 16.98 9.64
CA TYR A 114 1.17 16.92 10.03
C TYR A 114 0.78 15.52 10.50
N THR A 115 -0.05 15.48 11.55
CA THR A 115 -0.66 14.23 12.00
C THR A 115 -1.73 13.76 11.02
N VAL A 116 -2.03 12.46 11.07
CA VAL A 116 -3.16 11.86 10.34
C VAL A 116 -4.46 12.63 10.60
N LYS A 117 -4.70 13.00 11.86
CA LYS A 117 -5.92 13.69 12.28
C LYS A 117 -6.02 15.09 11.64
N GLU A 118 -4.93 15.84 11.64
CA GLU A 118 -4.88 17.16 11.01
C GLU A 118 -5.08 17.06 9.50
N LEU A 119 -4.37 16.15 8.84
CA LEU A 119 -4.52 15.93 7.39
C LEU A 119 -5.95 15.51 7.04
N SER A 120 -6.55 14.59 7.79
CA SER A 120 -7.95 14.18 7.59
C SER A 120 -8.93 15.34 7.78
N ALA A 121 -8.74 16.18 8.79
CA ALA A 121 -9.59 17.34 9.05
C ALA A 121 -9.49 18.37 7.92
N ILE A 122 -8.26 18.70 7.49
CA ILE A 122 -7.99 19.63 6.38
C ILE A 122 -8.61 19.13 5.08
N LEU A 123 -8.51 17.83 4.81
CA LEU A 123 -9.04 17.19 3.61
C LEU A 123 -10.55 16.95 3.65
N GLY A 124 -11.18 17.03 4.83
CA GLY A 124 -12.60 16.72 5.02
C GLY A 124 -12.92 15.25 4.73
N VAL A 125 -12.11 14.32 5.25
CA VAL A 125 -12.26 12.87 5.01
C VAL A 125 -12.17 12.05 6.30
N ASP A 126 -12.80 10.87 6.30
CA ASP A 126 -12.86 9.99 7.47
C ASP A 126 -11.56 9.21 7.70
N GLY A 127 -10.69 9.19 6.70
CA GLY A 127 -9.38 8.57 6.81
C GLY A 127 -8.51 8.81 5.60
N ILE A 128 -7.25 8.45 5.73
CA ILE A 128 -6.25 8.62 4.67
C ILE A 128 -5.59 7.30 4.31
N ILE A 129 -5.29 7.19 3.01
CA ILE A 129 -4.40 6.20 2.45
C ILE A 129 -3.07 6.91 2.21
N SER A 130 -2.05 6.43 2.89
CA SER A 130 -0.70 6.98 2.81
C SER A 130 0.32 5.85 2.71
N GLY A 131 1.58 6.18 2.48
CA GLY A 131 2.59 5.16 2.34
C GLY A 131 3.98 5.68 2.08
N ASN A 132 4.90 4.73 2.07
CA ASN A 132 6.31 4.96 1.84
C ASN A 132 6.74 4.10 0.64
N LEU A 133 7.63 4.65 -0.18
CA LEU A 133 8.18 4.00 -1.36
C LEU A 133 9.70 4.17 -1.33
N ASP A 134 10.42 3.07 -1.19
CA ASP A 134 11.87 3.04 -1.33
C ASP A 134 12.19 2.39 -2.67
N LEU A 135 12.95 3.06 -3.53
CA LEU A 135 13.31 2.54 -4.85
C LEU A 135 14.77 2.81 -5.19
N ASN A 136 15.38 1.90 -5.95
CA ASN A 136 16.68 2.10 -6.59
C ASN A 136 16.58 2.26 -8.12
N ILE A 137 15.34 2.39 -8.64
CA ILE A 137 15.02 2.62 -10.05
C ILE A 137 13.87 3.63 -10.18
N LEU A 138 13.74 4.24 -11.35
CA LEU A 138 12.58 5.09 -11.70
C LEU A 138 11.42 4.24 -12.23
N LEU A 139 10.58 3.76 -11.32
CA LEU A 139 9.47 2.85 -11.65
C LEU A 139 8.46 3.47 -12.64
N SER A 140 8.23 4.79 -12.56
CA SER A 140 7.31 5.50 -13.46
C SER A 140 7.75 5.51 -14.92
N ASN A 141 9.06 5.38 -15.17
CA ASN A 141 9.62 5.26 -16.51
C ASN A 141 9.57 3.82 -17.06
N GLY A 142 9.12 2.86 -16.24
CA GLY A 142 9.08 1.44 -16.55
C GLY A 142 10.30 0.67 -16.02
N ILE A 143 10.13 -0.63 -15.83
CA ILE A 143 11.22 -1.52 -15.42
C ILE A 143 12.05 -1.90 -16.65
N PRO A 144 13.38 -1.73 -16.63
CA PRO A 144 14.26 -2.15 -17.71
C PRO A 144 14.04 -3.64 -18.06
N THR A 145 13.81 -3.94 -19.33
CA THR A 145 13.61 -5.31 -19.82
C THR A 145 14.92 -6.04 -20.08
N GLU A 146 16.01 -5.29 -20.25
CA GLU A 146 17.34 -5.83 -20.55
C GLU A 146 17.91 -6.59 -19.35
N PHE A 147 18.51 -7.74 -19.66
CA PHE A 147 19.11 -8.64 -18.68
C PHE A 147 20.51 -8.11 -18.34
N SER A 148 20.68 -7.46 -17.19
CA SER A 148 22.05 -7.23 -16.72
C SER A 148 22.62 -8.56 -16.26
N ILE A 149 23.83 -8.92 -16.72
CA ILE A 149 24.56 -10.11 -16.28
C ILE A 149 24.70 -10.14 -14.75
N ILE A 150 24.69 -8.96 -14.12
CA ILE A 150 24.71 -8.76 -12.67
C ILE A 150 23.42 -9.28 -12.00
N ASP A 151 22.25 -9.13 -12.64
CA ASP A 151 20.96 -9.62 -12.12
C ASP A 151 20.85 -11.16 -12.15
N TYR A 152 21.62 -11.81 -13.04
CA TYR A 152 21.72 -13.27 -13.12
C TYR A 152 22.56 -13.86 -11.97
N PHE A 153 23.63 -13.17 -11.56
CA PHE A 153 24.53 -13.63 -10.50
C PHE A 153 24.05 -13.29 -9.09
N LEU A 154 23.29 -12.21 -8.89
CA LEU A 154 22.91 -11.74 -7.55
C LEU A 154 21.60 -12.33 -6.98
N GLY A 155 20.77 -12.98 -7.79
CA GLY A 155 19.51 -13.58 -7.32
C GLY A 155 18.44 -12.56 -6.96
N GLN A 156 17.36 -12.51 -7.74
CA GLN A 156 16.22 -11.59 -7.64
C GLN A 156 16.63 -10.10 -7.56
N ALA A 157 16.53 -9.39 -8.68
CA ALA A 157 16.62 -7.93 -8.68
C ALA A 157 15.61 -7.32 -7.70
N ASP A 158 16.13 -6.83 -6.57
CA ASP A 158 15.39 -6.07 -5.57
C ASP A 158 15.39 -4.61 -6.00
N TYR A 159 14.22 -4.13 -6.39
CA TYR A 159 14.03 -2.76 -6.84
C TYR A 159 13.56 -1.84 -5.72
N GLY A 160 13.34 -2.38 -4.52
CA GLY A 160 12.97 -1.63 -3.32
C GLY A 160 11.71 -2.14 -2.63
N ARG A 161 10.99 -1.27 -1.93
CA ARG A 161 9.85 -1.63 -1.09
C ARG A 161 8.75 -0.58 -1.15
N ILE A 162 7.51 -1.04 -1.17
CA ILE A 162 6.33 -0.18 -1.01
C ILE A 162 5.56 -0.60 0.24
N GLY A 163 5.17 0.40 1.03
CA GLY A 163 4.26 0.24 2.16
C GLY A 163 3.03 1.09 1.96
N ILE A 164 1.84 0.49 2.01
CA ILE A 164 0.55 1.17 2.03
C ILE A 164 -0.04 1.07 3.43
N LYS A 165 -0.56 2.18 3.93
CA LYS A 165 -1.24 2.30 5.22
C LYS A 165 -2.61 2.94 5.00
N ILE A 166 -3.56 2.53 5.82
CA ILE A 166 -4.85 3.21 5.97
C ILE A 166 -4.98 3.58 7.43
N SER A 167 -5.25 4.86 7.68
CA SER A 167 -5.42 5.37 9.03
C SER A 167 -6.77 6.06 9.18
N ASP A 168 -7.31 5.95 10.38
CA ASP A 168 -8.51 6.63 10.83
C ASP A 168 -8.26 8.13 10.98
N GLY A 169 -9.18 8.95 10.47
CA GLY A 169 -9.05 10.40 10.47
C GLY A 169 -9.50 11.08 11.76
N ALA A 170 -10.41 10.48 12.52
CA ALA A 170 -10.93 11.08 13.76
C ALA A 170 -9.90 11.03 14.90
N ILE A 171 -9.22 9.89 15.04
CA ILE A 171 -8.27 9.62 16.13
C ILE A 171 -6.86 9.29 15.66
N GLY A 172 -6.60 9.25 14.35
CA GLY A 172 -5.26 9.07 13.78
C GLY A 172 -4.72 7.65 13.85
N LYS A 173 -5.53 6.66 14.22
CA LYS A 173 -5.05 5.28 14.45
C LYS A 173 -4.84 4.52 13.14
N LEU A 174 -3.77 3.73 13.09
CA LEU A 174 -3.52 2.80 11.97
C LEU A 174 -4.60 1.70 11.97
N LEU A 175 -5.32 1.60 10.86
CA LEU A 175 -6.39 0.62 10.65
C LEU A 175 -5.88 -0.60 9.91
N TRP A 176 -5.03 -0.38 8.91
CA TRP A 176 -4.54 -1.44 8.04
C TRP A 176 -3.20 -1.05 7.42
N LYS A 177 -2.31 -2.02 7.23
CA LYS A 177 -1.01 -1.81 6.59
C LYS A 177 -0.64 -3.02 5.75
N TYR A 178 -0.05 -2.77 4.59
CA TYR A 178 0.53 -3.78 3.74
C TYR A 178 1.89 -3.34 3.24
N GLU A 179 2.89 -4.22 3.37
CA GLU A 179 4.22 -4.00 2.81
C GLU A 179 4.55 -5.07 1.77
N LYS A 180 5.25 -4.67 0.71
CA LYS A 180 5.69 -5.58 -0.32
C LYS A 180 7.02 -5.12 -0.91
N GLN A 181 7.94 -6.07 -1.04
CA GLN A 181 9.16 -5.89 -1.82
C GLN A 181 8.84 -5.81 -3.31
N ILE A 182 9.50 -4.90 -4.00
CA ILE A 182 9.39 -4.66 -5.43
C ILE A 182 10.50 -5.44 -6.10
N THR A 183 10.13 -6.35 -6.98
CA THR A 183 11.08 -7.12 -7.77
C THR A 183 10.66 -7.07 -9.23
N LYS A 184 11.48 -7.62 -10.12
CA LYS A 184 11.16 -7.80 -11.55
C LYS A 184 9.83 -8.50 -11.82
N LYS A 185 9.32 -9.29 -10.86
CA LYS A 185 8.05 -10.00 -11.00
C LYS A 185 6.84 -9.17 -10.53
N THR A 186 7.06 -8.01 -9.91
CA THR A 186 6.00 -7.23 -9.27
C THR A 186 5.19 -6.40 -10.27
N GLY A 187 5.73 -6.04 -11.44
CA GLY A 187 5.00 -5.36 -12.52
C GLY A 187 5.95 -4.70 -13.52
N LYS A 188 5.44 -4.20 -14.65
CA LYS A 188 6.29 -3.52 -15.67
C LYS A 188 6.46 -2.01 -15.46
N ASN A 189 5.55 -1.39 -14.72
CA ASN A 189 5.53 0.05 -14.42
C ASN A 189 4.72 0.28 -13.13
N THR A 190 4.59 1.53 -12.69
CA THR A 190 3.87 1.90 -11.46
C THR A 190 2.43 1.39 -11.44
N GLU A 191 1.67 1.52 -12.54
CA GLU A 191 0.28 1.05 -12.58
C GLU A 191 0.16 -0.47 -12.46
N ASP A 192 0.97 -1.24 -13.20
CA ASP A 192 0.96 -2.71 -13.16
C ASP A 192 1.42 -3.23 -11.80
N LEU A 193 2.41 -2.56 -11.19
CA LEU A 193 2.87 -2.84 -9.83
C LEU A 193 1.73 -2.66 -8.83
N ILE A 194 1.07 -1.50 -8.83
CA ILE A 194 -0.01 -1.20 -7.90
C ILE A 194 -1.20 -2.14 -8.14
N ASP A 195 -1.57 -2.43 -9.39
CA ASP A 195 -2.68 -3.32 -9.69
C ASP A 195 -2.41 -4.76 -9.21
N ARG A 196 -1.22 -5.31 -9.44
CA ARG A 196 -0.84 -6.66 -8.97
C ARG A 196 -0.75 -6.72 -7.46
N MET A 197 -0.06 -5.75 -6.86
CA MET A 197 0.09 -5.65 -5.41
C MET A 197 -1.27 -5.53 -4.74
N MET A 198 -2.13 -4.62 -5.22
CA MET A 198 -3.45 -4.42 -4.67
C MET A 198 -4.39 -5.59 -4.97
N LYS A 199 -4.25 -6.35 -6.07
CA LYS A 199 -5.01 -7.61 -6.26
C LYS A 199 -4.70 -8.65 -5.17
N LEU A 200 -3.44 -8.74 -4.75
CA LEU A 200 -3.04 -9.62 -3.64
C LEU A 200 -3.55 -9.08 -2.30
N ALA A 201 -3.42 -7.78 -2.07
CA ALA A 201 -3.88 -7.12 -0.85
C ALA A 201 -5.42 -7.05 -0.75
N ALA A 202 -6.13 -6.93 -1.87
CA ALA A 202 -7.57 -6.72 -1.97
C ALA A 202 -8.38 -7.89 -1.42
N LYS A 203 -7.85 -9.12 -1.46
CA LYS A 203 -8.47 -10.26 -0.75
C LYS A 203 -8.63 -9.98 0.74
N LYS A 204 -7.80 -9.10 1.30
CA LYS A 204 -7.82 -8.68 2.70
C LYS A 204 -8.06 -7.18 2.87
N PHE A 205 -8.38 -6.43 1.81
CA PHE A 205 -8.61 -4.99 1.91
C PHE A 205 -9.90 -4.75 2.71
N PRO A 206 -9.84 -3.98 3.78
CA PRO A 206 -10.85 -4.07 4.81
C PRO A 206 -12.16 -3.35 4.45
N TYR A 207 -12.14 -2.48 3.42
CA TYR A 207 -13.33 -1.79 2.89
C TYR A 207 -13.99 -2.50 1.68
N ASP A 208 -13.63 -3.75 1.35
CA ASP A 208 -14.34 -4.53 0.31
C ASP A 208 -15.70 -5.04 0.87
N ARG A 209 -16.81 -4.82 0.15
CA ARG A 209 -18.18 -5.16 0.65
C ARG A 209 -18.38 -6.63 1.03
N PRO A 210 -17.87 -7.63 0.29
CA PRO A 210 -17.99 -9.03 0.68
C PRO A 210 -17.40 -9.27 2.07
N LYS A 211 -16.25 -8.67 2.36
CA LYS A 211 -15.59 -8.76 3.68
C LYS A 211 -16.44 -8.11 4.77
N ARG A 212 -17.02 -6.92 4.53
CA ARG A 212 -17.97 -6.30 5.49
C ARG A 212 -19.20 -7.18 5.75
N LYS A 213 -19.73 -7.85 4.72
CA LYS A 213 -20.86 -8.79 4.87
C LYS A 213 -20.48 -10.04 5.68
N GLU A 214 -19.32 -10.64 5.42
CA GLU A 214 -18.79 -11.78 6.19
C GLU A 214 -18.64 -11.41 7.67
N ARG A 215 -18.04 -10.25 7.97
CA ARG A 215 -17.92 -9.74 9.36
C ARG A 215 -19.27 -9.55 10.03
N ARG A 216 -20.24 -8.94 9.35
CA ARG A 216 -21.60 -8.77 9.89
C ARG A 216 -22.27 -10.11 10.21
N LYS A 217 -22.06 -11.14 9.39
CA LYS A 217 -22.57 -12.49 9.67
C LYS A 217 -21.90 -13.13 10.88
N MET A 218 -20.56 -13.04 10.98
CA MET A 218 -19.81 -13.56 12.13
C MET A 218 -20.21 -12.89 13.44
N ARG A 219 -20.43 -11.57 13.43
CA ARG A 219 -20.90 -10.82 14.62
C ARG A 219 -22.28 -11.26 15.07
N LYS A 220 -23.22 -11.47 14.14
CA LYS A 220 -24.57 -11.97 14.46
C LYS A 220 -24.56 -13.41 14.98
N ALA A 221 -23.65 -14.25 14.49
CA ALA A 221 -23.53 -15.65 14.95
C ALA A 221 -22.89 -15.78 16.35
N ASN A 222 -22.11 -14.77 16.76
CA ASN A 222 -21.43 -14.74 18.07
C ASN A 222 -22.15 -13.84 19.09
N GLN A 223 -23.35 -13.36 18.79
CA GLN A 223 -24.22 -12.72 19.78
C GLN A 223 -24.96 -13.82 20.55
N PRO A 224 -24.89 -13.83 21.90
CA PRO A 224 -25.61 -14.80 22.72
C PRO A 224 -27.13 -14.63 22.62
#